data_AF-A0A7Y5QMA0-F1
#
_entry.id   AF-A0A7Y5QMA0-F1
#
_cell.length_a   1.000
_cell.length_b   1.000
_cell.length_c   1.000
_cell.angle_alpha   90.00
_cell.angle_beta   90.00
_cell.angle_gamma   90.00
#
_symmetry.space_group_name_H-M   'P 1'
#
loop_
_entity.id
_entity.type
_entity.pdbx_description
1 polymer ?
#
loop_
_entity_poly.entity_id
_entity_poly.type
_entity_poly.pdbx_seq_one_letter_code
_entity_poly.pdbx_strand_id
1 'polypeptide(L)'
;MAWFGKAAGAALGSLFGGPIGAGVGVFLGSILDDSTDEEVPRISAAGSSVIDDVGEHCEITVQTPVPADAVGFFLIQDRDGRNVKAVVDVADEDGEFSRCGPIRGGKCACYIPYTALLVQKPGDYRLVFRVIATDDQPRLLGETTFVQHVPACGPWDRVAYLLPTIRLCMYVAMADGDLSRESLRAVRRACEDEACRSADTQERMRRALKETRAYMPHVTDEDVRDAAEAFRRRYPYLEAEELAGVFLSIARADGPCSHRRTLALQKVLTLLGMTDSAWRDFAEAHSLDGRDYFAVLGLDHAASAQDVRQAYRRLIRQCHPDLFVGEPPEVQADAHRRSIELREAYDALISRLPADPRHHP
;
A
#
# COMPACT_ATOMS: atom_id res chain seq x y z
N MET A 1 -11.59 -11.26 -19.73
CA MET A 1 -12.01 -11.12 -18.31
C MET A 1 -11.12 -10.10 -17.62
N ALA A 2 -11.50 -8.82 -17.69
CA ALA A 2 -10.77 -7.68 -17.18
C ALA A 2 -11.30 -7.24 -15.79
N TRP A 3 -11.33 -8.17 -14.84
CA TRP A 3 -11.84 -7.91 -13.48
C TRP A 3 -10.78 -7.26 -12.57
N PHE A 4 -9.49 -7.52 -12.80
CA PHE A 4 -8.40 -7.03 -11.94
C PHE A 4 -8.17 -5.50 -11.97
N GLY A 5 -8.50 -4.83 -13.09
CA GLY A 5 -8.45 -3.36 -13.17
C GLY A 5 -9.58 -2.66 -12.40
N LYS A 6 -10.66 -3.38 -12.11
CA LYS A 6 -11.76 -2.88 -11.28
C LYS A 6 -11.56 -3.17 -9.80
N ALA A 7 -10.83 -4.23 -9.40
CA ALA A 7 -10.63 -4.53 -7.99
C ALA A 7 -9.54 -3.65 -7.34
N ALA A 8 -8.39 -3.44 -8.00
CA ALA A 8 -7.36 -2.51 -7.50
C ALA A 8 -7.78 -1.04 -7.68
N GLY A 9 -8.44 -0.73 -8.80
CA GLY A 9 -9.02 0.59 -9.08
C GLY A 9 -10.30 0.89 -8.27
N ALA A 10 -11.06 -0.11 -7.81
CA ALA A 10 -12.16 0.08 -6.87
C ALA A 10 -11.74 -0.09 -5.41
N ALA A 11 -10.57 -0.66 -5.08
CA ALA A 11 -9.98 -0.58 -3.73
C ALA A 11 -9.29 0.78 -3.52
N LEU A 12 -8.61 1.30 -4.55
CA LEU A 12 -8.10 2.67 -4.57
C LEU A 12 -9.19 3.72 -4.87
N GLY A 13 -10.27 3.33 -5.56
CA GLY A 13 -11.46 4.15 -5.80
C GLY A 13 -12.47 4.12 -4.66
N SER A 14 -12.55 3.02 -3.88
CA SER A 14 -13.35 2.96 -2.64
C SER A 14 -12.75 3.79 -1.52
N LEU A 15 -11.44 4.05 -1.57
CA LEU A 15 -10.76 5.01 -0.70
C LEU A 15 -11.25 6.47 -0.89
N PHE A 16 -11.87 6.77 -2.03
CA PHE A 16 -12.55 8.04 -2.30
C PHE A 16 -14.07 7.97 -2.09
N GLY A 17 -14.57 6.85 -1.55
CA GLY A 17 -15.98 6.65 -1.31
C GLY A 17 -16.59 5.58 -2.20
N GLY A 18 -16.57 4.33 -1.75
CA GLY A 18 -17.41 3.27 -2.35
C GLY A 18 -18.91 3.63 -2.35
N PRO A 19 -19.85 2.67 -2.44
CA PRO A 19 -21.29 2.97 -2.36
C PRO A 19 -21.69 3.83 -1.13
N ILE A 20 -20.91 3.76 -0.05
CA ILE A 20 -21.05 4.60 1.15
C ILE A 20 -20.63 6.06 0.89
N GLY A 21 -19.56 6.32 0.13
CA GLY A 21 -19.15 7.69 -0.19
C GLY A 21 -20.01 8.35 -1.27
N ALA A 22 -20.58 7.58 -2.19
CA ALA A 22 -21.62 8.08 -3.11
C ALA A 22 -22.92 8.46 -2.35
N GLY A 23 -23.31 7.67 -1.34
CA GLY A 23 -24.46 7.98 -0.47
C GLY A 23 -24.22 9.17 0.47
N VAL A 24 -23.02 9.28 1.03
CA VAL A 24 -22.61 10.40 1.90
C VAL A 24 -22.39 11.69 1.09
N GLY A 25 -21.88 11.62 -0.15
CA GLY A 25 -21.64 12.77 -1.03
C GLY A 25 -22.91 13.49 -1.47
N VAL A 26 -23.92 12.75 -1.96
CA VAL A 26 -25.23 13.32 -2.36
C VAL A 26 -25.92 14.01 -1.18
N PHE A 27 -25.75 13.48 0.03
CA PHE A 27 -26.41 14.02 1.23
C PHE A 27 -25.63 15.15 1.90
N LEU A 28 -24.29 15.14 1.87
CA LEU A 28 -23.48 16.28 2.30
C LEU A 28 -23.77 17.53 1.48
N GLY A 29 -23.99 17.39 0.17
CA GLY A 29 -24.46 18.47 -0.69
C GLY A 29 -25.76 19.09 -0.18
N SER A 30 -26.73 18.26 0.24
CA SER A 30 -28.00 18.75 0.81
C SER A 30 -27.88 19.32 2.23
N ILE A 31 -27.06 18.74 3.13
CA ILE A 31 -26.84 19.32 4.47
C ILE A 31 -26.10 20.67 4.37
N LEU A 32 -25.17 20.79 3.42
CA LEU A 32 -24.45 22.03 3.16
C LEU A 32 -25.40 23.13 2.68
N ASP A 33 -26.34 22.82 1.79
CA ASP A 33 -27.36 23.77 1.29
C ASP A 33 -28.43 24.11 2.35
N ASP A 34 -28.85 23.18 3.20
CA ASP A 34 -29.88 23.42 4.24
C ASP A 34 -29.35 24.14 5.50
N SER A 35 -28.03 24.19 5.68
CA SER A 35 -27.41 24.81 6.87
C SER A 35 -27.42 26.35 6.88
N THR A 36 -28.12 27.00 5.96
CA THR A 36 -28.16 28.47 5.90
C THR A 36 -28.96 29.12 7.03
N ASP A 37 -29.73 28.37 7.83
CA ASP A 37 -30.52 28.92 8.95
C ASP A 37 -30.45 28.13 10.30
N GLU A 38 -29.77 26.97 10.38
CA GLU A 38 -29.61 26.20 11.63
C GLU A 38 -28.18 26.29 12.20
N GLU A 39 -28.07 26.55 13.51
CA GLU A 39 -26.78 26.67 14.20
C GLU A 39 -26.09 25.29 14.26
N VAL A 40 -24.99 25.12 13.52
CA VAL A 40 -24.27 23.83 13.45
C VAL A 40 -23.76 23.43 14.84
N PRO A 41 -24.11 22.23 15.36
CA PRO A 41 -23.64 21.77 16.66
C PRO A 41 -22.11 21.70 16.72
N ARG A 42 -21.51 22.05 17.87
CA ARG A 42 -20.06 21.91 18.06
C ARG A 42 -19.71 20.54 18.62
N ILE A 43 -18.61 19.98 18.13
CA ILE A 43 -18.02 18.75 18.68
C ILE A 43 -16.67 19.02 19.34
N SER A 44 -16.41 18.37 20.48
CA SER A 44 -15.11 18.47 21.15
C SER A 44 -14.16 17.44 20.55
N ALA A 45 -13.07 17.91 19.93
CA ALA A 45 -12.03 17.05 19.39
C ALA A 45 -10.65 17.72 19.47
N ALA A 46 -9.61 16.90 19.55
CA ALA A 46 -8.22 17.34 19.52
C ALA A 46 -7.56 16.88 18.22
N GLY A 47 -6.77 17.75 17.60
CA GLY A 47 -6.01 17.44 16.39
C GLY A 47 -4.53 17.23 16.68
N SER A 48 -3.92 16.30 15.95
CA SER A 48 -2.47 16.13 15.86
C SER A 48 -2.10 15.91 14.40
N SER A 49 -0.85 16.20 14.04
CA SER A 49 -0.43 16.02 12.66
C SER A 49 1.05 15.67 12.51
N VAL A 50 1.35 15.08 11.36
CA VAL A 50 2.69 14.71 10.92
C VAL A 50 2.86 15.12 9.46
N ILE A 51 3.87 15.93 9.18
CA ILE A 51 4.17 16.44 7.84
C ILE A 51 5.25 15.57 7.19
N ASP A 52 5.08 15.26 5.91
CA ASP A 52 6.09 14.62 5.06
C ASP A 52 6.49 15.53 3.88
N ASP A 53 7.19 14.97 2.89
CA ASP A 53 7.67 15.69 1.71
C ASP A 53 6.58 16.11 0.72
N VAL A 54 5.37 15.55 0.83
CA VAL A 54 4.25 15.77 -0.09
C VAL A 54 3.08 16.49 0.60
N GLY A 55 2.87 16.27 1.88
CA GLY A 55 1.67 16.73 2.56
C GLY A 55 1.68 16.54 4.07
N GLU A 56 0.48 16.52 4.63
CA GLU A 56 0.26 16.38 6.07
C GLU A 56 -0.76 15.30 6.36
N HIS A 57 -0.40 14.41 7.28
CA HIS A 57 -1.33 13.48 7.89
C HIS A 57 -1.91 14.13 9.15
N CYS A 58 -3.22 14.33 9.18
CA CYS A 58 -3.95 14.88 10.32
C CYS A 58 -4.75 13.76 11.00
N GLU A 59 -4.56 13.56 12.30
CA GLU A 59 -5.37 12.68 13.13
C GLU A 59 -6.21 13.53 14.10
N ILE A 60 -7.52 13.32 14.09
CA ILE A 60 -8.49 13.95 14.98
C ILE A 60 -8.99 12.91 15.97
N THR A 61 -8.85 13.22 17.26
CA THR A 61 -9.42 12.44 18.36
C THR A 61 -10.69 13.12 18.87
N VAL A 62 -11.83 12.52 18.59
CA VAL A 62 -13.15 12.95 19.08
C VAL A 62 -13.28 12.60 20.55
N GLN A 63 -13.56 13.60 21.38
CA GLN A 63 -13.63 13.47 22.84
C GLN A 63 -15.04 13.16 23.34
N THR A 64 -16.05 13.43 22.52
CA THR A 64 -17.44 13.11 22.79
C THR A 64 -17.79 11.73 22.21
N PRO A 65 -18.59 10.91 22.91
CA PRO A 65 -19.12 9.67 22.35
C PRO A 65 -19.91 9.94 21.07
N VAL A 66 -19.63 9.14 20.03
CA VAL A 66 -20.34 9.17 18.74
C VAL A 66 -20.87 7.77 18.42
N PRO A 67 -21.94 7.66 17.62
CA PRO A 67 -22.42 6.37 17.11
C PRO A 67 -21.31 5.55 16.45
N ALA A 68 -21.41 4.22 16.51
CA ALA A 68 -20.37 3.31 16.00
C ALA A 68 -20.22 3.37 14.46
N ASP A 69 -21.28 3.77 13.78
CA ASP A 69 -21.38 4.01 12.35
C ASP A 69 -21.08 5.47 11.96
N ALA A 70 -20.65 6.31 12.90
CA ALA A 70 -20.29 7.69 12.59
C ALA A 70 -19.01 7.75 11.74
N VAL A 71 -19.02 8.67 10.79
CA VAL A 71 -17.87 8.98 9.92
C VAL A 71 -17.40 10.41 10.16
N GLY A 72 -16.10 10.62 10.01
CA GLY A 72 -15.49 11.93 10.01
C GLY A 72 -15.36 12.44 8.58
N PHE A 73 -15.72 13.70 8.38
CA PHE A 73 -15.64 14.39 7.10
C PHE A 73 -14.77 15.64 7.23
N PHE A 74 -13.78 15.74 6.36
CA PHE A 74 -12.75 16.77 6.36
C PHE A 74 -12.92 17.66 5.14
N LEU A 75 -12.90 18.96 5.36
CA LEU A 75 -12.91 20.00 4.34
C LEU A 75 -11.79 21.00 4.64
N ILE A 76 -11.26 21.63 3.60
CA ILE A 76 -10.40 22.80 3.77
C ILE A 76 -11.14 24.03 3.27
N GLN A 77 -11.21 25.06 4.10
CA GLN A 77 -11.86 26.32 3.78
C GLN A 77 -10.89 27.50 3.83
N ASP A 78 -11.11 28.47 2.97
CA ASP A 78 -10.43 29.76 3.04
C ASP A 78 -10.99 30.64 4.17
N ARG A 79 -10.46 31.87 4.26
CA ARG A 79 -10.87 32.86 5.27
C ARG A 79 -12.32 33.31 5.10
N ASP A 80 -12.85 33.25 3.88
CA ASP A 80 -14.22 33.62 3.55
C ASP A 80 -15.21 32.44 3.73
N GLY A 81 -14.70 31.24 4.03
CA GLY A 81 -15.51 30.03 4.25
C GLY A 81 -15.77 29.22 3.00
N ARG A 82 -15.09 29.55 1.91
CA ARG A 82 -15.22 28.81 0.65
C ARG A 82 -14.33 27.58 0.70
N ASN A 83 -14.87 26.45 0.28
CA ASN A 83 -14.13 25.20 0.19
C ASN A 83 -13.01 25.33 -0.86
N VAL A 84 -11.83 24.83 -0.51
CA VAL A 84 -10.63 24.86 -1.35
C VAL A 84 -10.79 23.81 -2.44
N LYS A 85 -10.61 24.22 -3.71
CA LYS A 85 -10.60 23.32 -4.86
C LYS A 85 -9.35 22.43 -4.86
N ALA A 86 -9.44 21.26 -5.47
CA ALA A 86 -8.32 20.34 -5.65
C ALA A 86 -8.18 19.88 -7.10
N VAL A 87 -7.02 19.32 -7.44
CA VAL A 87 -6.84 18.60 -8.71
C VAL A 87 -7.79 17.39 -8.78
N VAL A 88 -8.18 17.00 -9.99
CA VAL A 88 -9.14 15.89 -10.24
C VAL A 88 -8.76 14.57 -9.55
N ASP A 89 -7.48 14.34 -9.31
CA ASP A 89 -6.96 13.15 -8.62
C ASP A 89 -7.38 13.06 -7.15
N VAL A 90 -7.74 14.20 -6.56
CA VAL A 90 -7.92 14.40 -5.11
C VAL A 90 -9.26 15.06 -4.83
N ALA A 91 -9.87 15.71 -5.82
CA ALA A 91 -11.14 16.41 -5.70
C ALA A 91 -12.35 15.47 -5.62
N ASP A 92 -13.40 15.94 -4.96
CA ASP A 92 -14.74 15.35 -5.05
C ASP A 92 -15.47 15.75 -6.35
N GLU A 93 -16.76 15.40 -6.43
CA GLU A 93 -17.61 15.66 -7.59
C GLU A 93 -17.76 17.16 -7.92
N ASP A 94 -17.60 18.03 -6.91
CA ASP A 94 -17.69 19.49 -7.05
C ASP A 94 -16.32 20.15 -7.32
N GLY A 95 -15.27 19.35 -7.45
CA GLY A 95 -13.91 19.83 -7.65
C GLY A 95 -13.24 20.29 -6.35
N GLU A 96 -13.82 19.99 -5.18
CA GLU A 96 -13.36 20.44 -3.86
C GLU A 96 -12.48 19.41 -3.17
N PHE A 97 -11.58 19.89 -2.31
CA PHE A 97 -10.88 18.99 -1.41
C PHE A 97 -11.84 18.56 -0.30
N SER A 98 -12.18 17.28 -0.30
CA SER A 98 -12.85 16.65 0.83
C SER A 98 -12.32 15.24 1.09
N ARG A 99 -12.33 14.82 2.35
CA ARG A 99 -12.00 13.45 2.75
C ARG A 99 -13.01 12.92 3.74
N CYS A 100 -13.38 11.66 3.59
CA CYS A 100 -14.27 10.97 4.50
C CYS A 100 -13.59 9.70 5.01
N GLY A 101 -13.85 9.34 6.26
CA GLY A 101 -13.54 8.00 6.72
C GLY A 101 -14.11 7.66 8.09
N PRO A 102 -13.98 6.40 8.52
CA PRO A 102 -14.58 5.92 9.75
C PRO A 102 -13.96 6.56 10.99
N ILE A 103 -14.76 6.70 12.04
CA ILE A 103 -14.28 7.05 13.38
C ILE A 103 -14.09 5.74 14.16
N ARG A 104 -12.83 5.31 14.35
CA ARG A 104 -12.51 4.06 15.05
C ARG A 104 -11.82 4.36 16.37
N GLY A 105 -12.37 3.86 17.48
CA GLY A 105 -11.83 4.15 18.81
C GLY A 105 -11.78 5.65 19.13
N GLY A 106 -12.73 6.43 18.58
CA GLY A 106 -12.77 7.89 18.71
C GLY A 106 -11.78 8.64 17.81
N LYS A 107 -11.04 7.96 16.94
CA LYS A 107 -10.05 8.57 16.05
C LYS A 107 -10.49 8.53 14.59
N CYS A 108 -10.14 9.59 13.86
CA CYS A 108 -10.37 9.72 12.42
C CYS A 108 -9.17 10.47 11.81
N ALA A 109 -8.75 10.15 10.59
CA ALA A 109 -7.53 10.74 10.04
C ALA A 109 -7.61 11.03 8.54
N CYS A 110 -7.13 12.18 8.10
CA CYS A 110 -7.03 12.48 6.68
C CYS A 110 -5.59 12.77 6.29
N TYR A 111 -5.27 12.54 5.02
CA TYR A 111 -4.05 13.03 4.42
C TYR A 111 -4.36 14.19 3.48
N ILE A 112 -3.63 15.29 3.64
CA ILE A 112 -3.75 16.52 2.86
C ILE A 112 -2.50 16.64 1.98
N PRO A 113 -2.56 16.26 0.69
CA PRO A 113 -1.46 16.51 -0.24
C PRO A 113 -1.44 17.98 -0.61
N TYR A 114 -0.48 18.75 -0.11
CA TYR A 114 -0.46 20.21 -0.30
C TYR A 114 -0.44 20.62 -1.77
N THR A 115 0.36 19.93 -2.60
CA THR A 115 0.49 20.21 -4.03
C THR A 115 -0.77 19.85 -4.83
N ALA A 116 -1.73 19.13 -4.24
CA ALA A 116 -3.02 18.84 -4.86
C ALA A 116 -4.06 19.94 -4.62
N LEU A 117 -3.85 20.81 -3.62
CA LEU A 117 -4.76 21.90 -3.31
C LEU A 117 -4.56 23.05 -4.31
N LEU A 118 -5.64 23.52 -4.92
CA LEU A 118 -5.65 24.65 -5.84
C LEU A 118 -5.78 25.97 -5.07
N VAL A 119 -4.82 26.21 -4.17
CA VAL A 119 -4.74 27.42 -3.36
C VAL A 119 -4.12 28.58 -4.12
N GLN A 120 -4.67 29.78 -3.96
CA GLN A 120 -4.12 30.99 -4.60
C GLN A 120 -2.85 31.50 -3.89
N LYS A 121 -2.76 31.31 -2.57
CA LYS A 121 -1.66 31.82 -1.73
C LYS A 121 -1.35 30.86 -0.59
N PRO A 122 -0.08 30.72 -0.20
CA PRO A 122 0.29 30.04 1.03
C PRO A 122 -0.28 30.77 2.26
N GLY A 123 -0.49 30.04 3.35
CA GLY A 123 -0.91 30.61 4.63
C GLY A 123 -1.90 29.75 5.38
N ASP A 124 -2.61 30.37 6.31
CA ASP A 124 -3.53 29.68 7.21
C ASP A 124 -4.92 29.56 6.59
N TYR A 125 -5.39 28.32 6.55
CA TYR A 125 -6.70 27.86 6.14
C TYR A 125 -7.41 27.22 7.33
N ARG A 126 -8.69 26.88 7.13
CA ARG A 126 -9.50 26.16 8.11
C ARG A 126 -9.63 24.71 7.70
N LEU A 127 -9.11 23.79 8.51
CA LEU A 127 -9.46 22.37 8.41
C LEU A 127 -10.75 22.16 9.20
N VAL A 128 -11.86 22.04 8.50
CA VAL A 128 -13.17 21.77 9.09
C VAL A 128 -13.35 20.27 9.20
N PHE A 129 -13.57 19.79 10.42
CA PHE A 129 -13.86 18.39 10.71
C PHE A 129 -15.31 18.26 11.19
N ARG A 130 -16.09 17.48 10.46
CA ARG A 130 -17.50 17.20 10.75
C ARG A 130 -17.66 15.74 11.13
N VAL A 131 -18.57 15.48 12.06
CA VAL A 131 -18.98 14.13 12.41
C VAL A 131 -20.40 13.90 11.91
N ILE A 132 -20.58 12.84 11.15
CA ILE A 132 -21.83 12.50 10.49
C ILE A 132 -22.23 11.09 10.94
N ALA A 133 -23.41 10.94 11.54
CA ALA A 133 -23.99 9.60 11.72
C ALA A 133 -24.48 9.09 10.36
N THR A 134 -24.31 7.79 10.10
CA THR A 134 -24.69 7.17 8.82
C THR A 134 -25.75 6.08 9.00
N ASP A 135 -26.62 6.27 10.00
CA ASP A 135 -27.80 5.44 10.23
C ASP A 135 -28.82 5.62 9.09
N ASP A 136 -30.04 5.08 9.24
CA ASP A 136 -31.08 5.07 8.20
C ASP A 136 -31.33 6.45 7.56
N GLN A 137 -31.02 7.53 8.27
CA GLN A 137 -30.90 8.88 7.73
C GLN A 137 -29.61 9.54 8.22
N PRO A 138 -28.66 9.87 7.33
CA PRO A 138 -27.44 10.51 7.78
C PRO A 138 -27.74 11.87 8.42
N ARG A 139 -26.93 12.29 9.38
CA ARG A 139 -27.13 13.56 10.11
C ARG A 139 -25.83 14.14 10.62
N LEU A 140 -25.68 15.46 10.52
CA LEU A 140 -24.56 16.19 11.09
C LEU A 140 -24.68 16.20 12.62
N LEU A 141 -23.78 15.50 13.30
CA LEU A 141 -23.72 15.47 14.76
C LEU A 141 -22.98 16.66 15.34
N GLY A 142 -22.06 17.24 14.55
CA GLY A 142 -21.41 18.49 14.87
C GLY A 142 -20.10 18.68 14.13
N GLU A 143 -19.51 19.86 14.30
CA GLU A 143 -18.26 20.24 13.66
C GLU A 143 -17.28 20.91 14.62
N THR A 144 -16.01 20.87 14.23
CA THR A 144 -14.94 21.65 14.82
C THR A 144 -13.97 22.09 13.73
N THR A 145 -13.23 23.16 14.00
CA THR A 145 -12.28 23.72 13.03
C THR A 145 -10.89 23.79 13.65
N PHE A 146 -9.89 23.39 12.87
CA PHE A 146 -8.48 23.53 13.19
C PHE A 146 -7.81 24.50 12.22
N VAL A 147 -6.72 25.12 12.65
CA VAL A 147 -5.87 25.92 11.76
C VAL A 147 -5.04 24.97 10.92
N GLN A 148 -5.14 25.10 9.60
CA GLN A 148 -4.37 24.35 8.63
C GLN A 148 -3.38 25.27 7.94
N HIS A 149 -2.08 25.08 8.20
CA HIS A 149 -1.06 25.84 7.48
C HIS A 149 -0.78 25.18 6.14
N VAL A 150 -1.01 25.89 5.04
CA VAL A 150 -0.67 25.41 3.68
C VAL A 150 0.59 26.14 3.21
N PRO A 151 1.71 25.42 3.00
CA PRO A 151 2.97 26.04 2.59
C PRO A 151 2.93 26.47 1.13
N ALA A 152 3.98 27.19 0.71
CA ALA A 152 4.23 27.39 -0.72
C ALA A 152 4.54 26.04 -1.38
N CYS A 153 3.65 25.59 -2.25
CA CYS A 153 3.74 24.31 -2.91
C CYS A 153 3.97 24.47 -4.42
N GLY A 154 4.71 23.52 -4.99
CA GLY A 154 4.86 23.39 -6.44
C GLY A 154 3.61 22.79 -7.10
N PRO A 155 3.65 22.51 -8.42
CA PRO A 155 2.56 21.80 -9.09
C PRO A 155 2.36 20.40 -8.50
N TRP A 156 1.13 19.88 -8.62
CA TRP A 156 0.79 18.52 -8.22
C TRP A 156 1.75 17.49 -8.82
N ASP A 157 2.45 16.75 -7.96
CA ASP A 157 3.28 15.63 -8.36
C ASP A 157 2.69 14.32 -7.82
N ARG A 158 1.81 13.73 -8.64
CA ARG A 158 1.19 12.43 -8.36
C ARG A 158 2.22 11.33 -8.14
N VAL A 159 3.35 11.36 -8.83
CA VAL A 159 4.36 10.30 -8.74
C VAL A 159 5.10 10.40 -7.41
N ALA A 160 5.37 11.61 -6.93
CA ALA A 160 5.89 11.82 -5.57
C ALA A 160 4.90 11.29 -4.51
N TYR A 161 3.59 11.53 -4.69
CA TYR A 161 2.55 10.98 -3.82
C TYR A 161 2.52 9.43 -3.83
N LEU A 162 2.72 8.80 -4.99
CA LEU A 162 2.73 7.33 -5.14
C LEU A 162 4.07 6.65 -4.78
N LEU A 163 5.12 7.42 -4.49
CA LEU A 163 6.47 6.87 -4.32
C LEU A 163 6.57 5.77 -3.23
N PRO A 164 5.94 5.89 -2.05
CA PRO A 164 5.95 4.82 -1.05
C PRO A 164 5.30 3.53 -1.58
N THR A 165 4.18 3.64 -2.29
CA THR A 165 3.51 2.50 -2.95
C THR A 165 4.42 1.84 -3.97
N ILE A 166 5.07 2.64 -4.83
CA ILE A 166 6.02 2.13 -5.83
C ILE A 166 7.16 1.37 -5.15
N ARG A 167 7.74 1.92 -4.07
CA ARG A 167 8.81 1.27 -3.31
C ARG A 167 8.39 -0.07 -2.72
N LEU A 168 7.22 -0.15 -2.08
CA LEU A 168 6.68 -1.40 -1.54
C LEU A 168 6.40 -2.44 -2.63
N CYS A 169 5.79 -2.03 -3.74
CA CYS A 169 5.54 -2.91 -4.88
C CYS A 169 6.84 -3.45 -5.47
N MET A 170 7.84 -2.59 -5.64
CA MET A 170 9.14 -2.98 -6.18
C MET A 170 9.95 -3.86 -5.22
N TYR A 171 9.82 -3.66 -3.91
CA TYR A 171 10.42 -4.53 -2.89
C TYR A 171 9.93 -5.98 -3.02
N VAL A 172 8.61 -6.16 -3.19
CA VAL A 172 8.03 -7.50 -3.42
C VAL A 172 8.45 -8.04 -4.79
N ALA A 173 8.37 -7.22 -5.85
CA ALA A 173 8.67 -7.64 -7.22
C ALA A 173 10.13 -8.07 -7.42
N MET A 174 11.06 -7.48 -6.67
CA MET A 174 12.51 -7.71 -6.79
C MET A 174 13.07 -8.63 -5.70
N ALA A 175 12.23 -9.30 -4.92
CA ALA A 175 12.70 -10.17 -3.82
C ALA A 175 13.62 -11.31 -4.30
N ASP A 176 13.51 -11.73 -5.57
CA ASP A 176 14.38 -12.73 -6.19
C ASP A 176 15.68 -12.15 -6.80
N GLY A 177 15.85 -10.82 -6.75
CA GLY A 177 17.02 -10.10 -7.26
C GLY A 177 16.68 -9.23 -8.48
N ASP A 178 16.38 -9.86 -9.61
CA ASP A 178 16.13 -9.16 -10.87
C ASP A 178 14.63 -8.89 -11.12
N LEU A 179 14.35 -7.71 -11.69
CA LEU A 179 13.00 -7.33 -12.08
C LEU A 179 12.68 -7.83 -13.50
N SER A 180 11.77 -8.80 -13.60
CA SER A 180 11.27 -9.31 -14.88
C SER A 180 10.34 -8.30 -15.59
N ARG A 181 10.04 -8.57 -16.87
CA ARG A 181 9.05 -7.79 -17.61
C ARG A 181 7.63 -7.96 -17.07
N GLU A 182 7.24 -9.16 -16.66
CA GLU A 182 5.89 -9.41 -16.14
C GLU A 182 5.70 -8.77 -14.75
N SER A 183 6.70 -8.90 -13.87
CA SER A 183 6.72 -8.21 -12.57
C SER A 183 6.65 -6.69 -12.72
N LEU A 184 7.42 -6.10 -13.64
CA LEU A 184 7.33 -4.66 -13.92
C LEU A 184 5.94 -4.24 -14.44
N ARG A 185 5.31 -5.07 -15.29
CA ARG A 185 3.93 -4.80 -15.75
C ARG A 185 2.92 -4.88 -14.60
N ALA A 186 3.08 -5.83 -13.69
CA ALA A 186 2.23 -5.95 -12.50
C ALA A 186 2.37 -4.71 -11.60
N VAL A 187 3.60 -4.26 -11.33
CA VAL A 187 3.85 -3.02 -10.57
C VAL A 187 3.20 -1.81 -11.25
N ARG A 188 3.36 -1.65 -12.57
CA ARG A 188 2.71 -0.57 -13.32
C ARG A 188 1.20 -0.62 -13.18
N ARG A 189 0.57 -1.78 -13.35
CA ARG A 189 -0.88 -1.93 -13.20
C ARG A 189 -1.36 -1.60 -11.78
N ALA A 190 -0.55 -1.84 -10.76
CA ALA A 190 -0.87 -1.49 -9.39
C ALA A 190 -0.77 0.03 -9.11
N CYS A 191 0.06 0.76 -9.88
CA CYS A 191 0.34 2.18 -9.66
C CYS A 191 -0.31 3.13 -10.70
N GLU A 192 -0.76 2.61 -11.85
CA GLU A 192 -1.31 3.40 -12.96
C GLU A 192 -2.83 3.26 -13.03
N ASP A 193 -3.54 4.39 -13.11
CA ASP A 193 -4.98 4.47 -13.39
C ASP A 193 -5.29 5.42 -14.57
N GLU A 194 -6.54 5.84 -14.72
CA GLU A 194 -6.95 6.75 -15.79
C GLU A 194 -6.32 8.15 -15.69
N ALA A 195 -6.12 8.65 -14.47
CA ALA A 195 -5.48 9.93 -14.22
C ALA A 195 -3.96 9.91 -14.49
N CYS A 196 -3.33 8.73 -14.48
CA CYS A 196 -1.93 8.55 -14.87
C CYS A 196 -1.65 8.67 -16.40
N ARG A 197 -2.64 8.96 -17.24
CA ARG A 197 -2.50 8.90 -18.72
C ARG A 197 -1.80 10.08 -19.38
N SER A 198 -1.56 11.18 -18.65
CA SER A 198 -0.83 12.32 -19.21
C SER A 198 0.62 11.91 -19.58
N ALA A 199 1.15 12.47 -20.68
CA ALA A 199 2.50 12.15 -21.13
C ALA A 199 3.58 12.51 -20.08
N ASP A 200 3.39 13.63 -19.36
CA ASP A 200 4.29 14.05 -18.29
C ASP A 200 4.26 13.08 -17.10
N THR A 201 3.06 12.69 -16.63
CA THR A 201 2.90 11.73 -15.53
C THR A 201 3.50 10.37 -15.88
N GLN A 202 3.32 9.90 -17.12
CA GLN A 202 3.91 8.65 -17.58
C GLN A 202 5.45 8.70 -17.60
N GLU A 203 6.03 9.82 -17.99
CA GLU A 203 7.48 10.00 -18.00
C GLU A 203 8.06 10.07 -16.58
N ARG A 204 7.40 10.81 -15.67
CA ARG A 204 7.74 10.82 -14.25
C ARG A 204 7.65 9.42 -13.63
N MET A 205 6.59 8.68 -13.91
CA MET A 205 6.41 7.30 -13.43
C MET A 205 7.52 6.38 -13.94
N ARG A 206 7.88 6.47 -15.23
CA ARG A 206 9.02 5.73 -15.82
C ARG A 206 10.33 6.04 -15.09
N ARG A 207 10.57 7.33 -14.80
CA ARG A 207 11.75 7.76 -14.05
C ARG A 207 11.76 7.20 -12.63
N ALA A 208 10.67 7.36 -11.88
CA ALA A 208 10.55 6.87 -10.51
C ALA A 208 10.75 5.34 -10.43
N LEU A 209 10.17 4.57 -11.35
CA LEU A 209 10.38 3.12 -11.44
C LEU A 209 11.85 2.77 -11.73
N LYS A 210 12.50 3.51 -12.63
CA LYS A 210 13.92 3.31 -12.97
C LYS A 210 14.85 3.60 -11.79
N GLU A 211 14.61 4.71 -11.09
CA GLU A 211 15.39 5.12 -9.91
C GLU A 211 15.17 4.15 -8.75
N THR A 212 13.91 3.79 -8.48
CA THR A 212 13.57 2.80 -7.44
C THR A 212 14.21 1.44 -7.73
N ARG A 213 14.20 0.99 -9.00
CA ARG A 213 14.88 -0.24 -9.42
C ARG A 213 16.38 -0.18 -9.15
N ALA A 214 17.03 0.94 -9.47
CA ALA A 214 18.47 1.11 -9.28
C ALA A 214 18.86 1.14 -7.80
N TYR A 215 17.97 1.64 -6.94
CA TYR A 215 18.17 1.70 -5.50
C TYR A 215 17.89 0.37 -4.78
N MET A 216 16.98 -0.47 -5.29
CA MET A 216 16.50 -1.68 -4.62
C MET A 216 17.60 -2.67 -4.15
N PRO A 217 18.74 -2.88 -4.86
CA PRO A 217 19.83 -3.72 -4.35
C PRO A 217 20.47 -3.23 -3.04
N HIS A 218 20.23 -1.98 -2.66
CA HIS A 218 20.74 -1.34 -1.46
C HIS A 218 19.65 -1.06 -0.41
N VAL A 219 18.41 -1.52 -0.65
CA VAL A 219 17.29 -1.29 0.25
C VAL A 219 17.54 -1.98 1.60
N THR A 220 17.30 -1.25 2.68
CA THR A 220 17.39 -1.76 4.04
C THR A 220 16.01 -2.11 4.60
N ASP A 221 16.00 -2.79 5.74
CA ASP A 221 14.75 -3.05 6.46
C ASP A 221 14.08 -1.77 6.96
N GLU A 222 14.87 -0.72 7.27
CA GLU A 222 14.39 0.59 7.69
C GLU A 222 13.69 1.30 6.54
N ASP A 223 14.27 1.30 5.33
CA ASP A 223 13.66 1.91 4.14
C ASP A 223 12.28 1.34 3.81
N VAL A 224 12.09 0.02 4.03
CA VAL A 224 10.80 -0.64 3.82
C VAL A 224 9.79 -0.25 4.90
N ARG A 225 10.23 -0.10 6.16
CA ARG A 225 9.38 0.40 7.24
C ARG A 225 8.93 1.84 6.98
N ASP A 226 9.86 2.70 6.57
CA ASP A 226 9.58 4.10 6.24
C ASP A 226 8.60 4.22 5.08
N ALA A 227 8.77 3.40 4.03
CA ALA A 227 7.82 3.35 2.92
C ALA A 227 6.42 2.87 3.38
N ALA A 228 6.34 1.87 4.26
CA ALA A 228 5.07 1.40 4.81
C ALA A 228 4.40 2.45 5.71
N GLU A 229 5.17 3.17 6.53
CA GLU A 229 4.66 4.24 7.37
C GLU A 229 4.14 5.42 6.55
N ALA A 230 4.90 5.86 5.55
CA ALA A 230 4.47 6.89 4.60
C ALA A 230 3.22 6.47 3.82
N PHE A 231 3.14 5.20 3.40
CA PHE A 231 1.94 4.65 2.77
C PHE A 231 0.73 4.75 3.70
N ARG A 232 0.83 4.25 4.93
CA ARG A 232 -0.28 4.29 5.91
C ARG A 232 -0.71 5.73 6.24
N ARG A 233 0.23 6.67 6.31
CA ARG A 233 -0.09 8.09 6.51
C ARG A 233 -0.92 8.64 5.34
N ARG A 234 -0.57 8.28 4.10
CA ARG A 234 -1.26 8.73 2.88
C ARG A 234 -2.61 8.05 2.64
N TYR A 235 -2.77 6.81 3.14
CA TYR A 235 -3.97 5.99 2.99
C TYR A 235 -4.45 5.46 4.37
N PRO A 236 -4.91 6.33 5.27
CA PRO A 236 -5.18 5.98 6.67
C PRO A 236 -6.33 4.98 6.89
N TYR A 237 -7.12 4.71 5.86
CA TYR A 237 -8.28 3.81 5.92
C TYR A 237 -8.10 2.54 5.08
N LEU A 238 -6.96 2.40 4.41
CA LEU A 238 -6.70 1.25 3.55
C LEU A 238 -6.09 0.13 4.36
N GLU A 239 -6.85 -0.95 4.54
CA GLU A 239 -6.40 -2.11 5.30
C GLU A 239 -5.47 -3.01 4.47
N ALA A 240 -4.57 -3.71 5.14
CA ALA A 240 -3.61 -4.59 4.49
C ALA A 240 -4.30 -5.76 3.74
N GLU A 241 -5.43 -6.24 4.24
CA GLU A 241 -6.25 -7.30 3.66
C GLU A 241 -6.82 -6.89 2.29
N GLU A 242 -7.20 -5.62 2.12
CA GLU A 242 -7.68 -5.08 0.84
C GLU A 242 -6.55 -5.02 -0.20
N LEU A 243 -5.32 -4.80 0.27
CA LEU A 243 -4.12 -4.74 -0.58
C LEU A 243 -3.47 -6.10 -0.84
N ALA A 244 -3.80 -7.11 -0.04
CA ALA A 244 -3.16 -8.42 -0.09
C ALA A 244 -3.23 -9.05 -1.48
N GLY A 245 -4.39 -8.94 -2.15
CA GLY A 245 -4.57 -9.42 -3.52
C GLY A 245 -3.70 -8.67 -4.55
N VAL A 246 -3.49 -7.36 -4.37
CA VAL A 246 -2.66 -6.54 -5.24
C VAL A 246 -1.19 -6.94 -5.11
N PHE A 247 -0.66 -6.99 -3.88
CA PHE A 247 0.73 -7.41 -3.65
C PHE A 247 0.97 -8.88 -4.04
N LEU A 248 0.00 -9.76 -3.82
CA LEU A 248 0.08 -11.15 -4.29
C LEU A 248 0.15 -11.23 -5.82
N SER A 249 -0.62 -10.40 -6.54
CA SER A 249 -0.56 -10.36 -8.01
C SER A 249 0.83 -9.96 -8.53
N ILE A 250 1.52 -9.09 -7.79
CA ILE A 250 2.91 -8.71 -8.08
C ILE A 250 3.86 -9.86 -7.74
N ALA A 251 3.71 -10.46 -6.56
CA ALA A 251 4.52 -11.60 -6.14
C ALA A 251 4.41 -12.77 -7.13
N ARG A 252 3.24 -12.99 -7.73
CA ARG A 252 2.96 -14.05 -8.72
C ARG A 252 3.17 -13.67 -10.17
N ALA A 253 3.68 -12.49 -10.45
CA ALA A 253 3.75 -12.00 -11.82
C ALA A 253 4.59 -12.92 -12.75
N ASP A 254 5.56 -13.64 -12.19
CA ASP A 254 6.41 -14.61 -12.90
C ASP A 254 5.96 -16.07 -12.75
N GLY A 255 4.80 -16.32 -12.14
CA GLY A 255 4.29 -17.66 -11.85
C GLY A 255 4.13 -17.91 -10.34
N PRO A 256 4.26 -19.17 -9.86
CA PRO A 256 4.18 -19.49 -8.44
C PRO A 256 5.12 -18.63 -7.59
N CYS A 257 4.68 -18.22 -6.39
CA CYS A 257 5.51 -17.42 -5.49
C CYS A 257 6.74 -18.21 -5.01
N SER A 258 7.93 -17.64 -5.22
CA SER A 258 9.15 -18.11 -4.57
C SER A 258 9.08 -17.90 -3.06
N HIS A 259 10.01 -18.52 -2.32
CA HIS A 259 10.12 -18.24 -0.90
C HIS A 259 10.39 -16.77 -0.58
N ARG A 260 11.34 -16.17 -1.30
CA ARG A 260 11.81 -14.82 -1.04
C ARG A 260 10.70 -13.81 -1.27
N ARG A 261 9.91 -13.98 -2.35
CA ARG A 261 8.71 -13.16 -2.59
C ARG A 261 7.64 -13.36 -1.54
N THR A 262 7.46 -14.59 -1.05
CA THR A 262 6.52 -14.86 0.04
C THR A 262 6.92 -14.14 1.33
N LEU A 263 8.22 -14.18 1.69
CA LEU A 263 8.74 -13.44 2.84
C LEU A 263 8.61 -11.92 2.66
N ALA A 264 8.91 -11.40 1.47
CA ALA A 264 8.77 -9.98 1.17
C ALA A 264 7.30 -9.54 1.23
N LEU A 265 6.40 -10.35 0.68
CA LEU A 265 4.94 -10.14 0.74
C LEU A 265 4.44 -10.13 2.18
N GLN A 266 4.80 -11.16 2.97
CA GLN A 266 4.45 -11.23 4.39
C GLN A 266 4.92 -9.97 5.12
N LYS A 267 6.20 -9.61 4.95
CA LYS A 267 6.79 -8.44 5.60
C LYS A 267 6.04 -7.15 5.25
N VAL A 268 5.75 -6.91 3.96
CA VAL A 268 5.02 -5.72 3.54
C VAL A 268 3.61 -5.70 4.13
N LEU A 269 2.86 -6.79 4.05
CA LEU A 269 1.50 -6.84 4.60
C LEU A 269 1.48 -6.67 6.11
N THR A 270 2.42 -7.27 6.85
CA THR A 270 2.56 -7.06 8.29
C THR A 270 2.88 -5.60 8.63
N LEU A 271 3.79 -4.94 7.88
CA LEU A 271 4.10 -3.52 8.09
C LEU A 271 2.91 -2.60 7.77
N LEU A 272 2.04 -3.02 6.85
CA LEU A 272 0.78 -2.35 6.53
C LEU A 272 -0.34 -2.64 7.53
N GLY A 273 -0.13 -3.51 8.52
CA GLY A 273 -1.06 -3.76 9.62
C GLY A 273 -1.73 -5.14 9.62
N MET A 274 -1.40 -6.01 8.66
CA MET A 274 -1.93 -7.38 8.64
C MET A 274 -1.47 -8.15 9.88
N THR A 275 -2.42 -8.75 10.59
CA THR A 275 -2.14 -9.59 11.77
C THR A 275 -1.54 -10.95 11.38
N ASP A 276 -0.83 -11.60 12.31
CA ASP A 276 -0.27 -12.95 12.08
C ASP A 276 -1.34 -14.00 11.81
N SER A 277 -2.54 -13.87 12.39
CA SER A 277 -3.70 -14.72 12.06
C SER A 277 -4.19 -14.48 10.64
N ALA A 278 -4.41 -13.21 10.27
CA ALA A 278 -4.85 -12.86 8.93
C ALA A 278 -3.84 -13.31 7.87
N TRP A 279 -2.53 -13.18 8.14
CA TRP A 279 -1.50 -13.71 7.28
C TRP A 279 -1.57 -15.24 7.13
N ARG A 280 -1.77 -15.99 8.22
CA ARG A 280 -1.87 -17.47 8.14
C ARG A 280 -3.04 -17.90 7.27
N ASP A 281 -4.21 -17.33 7.49
CA ASP A 281 -5.42 -17.62 6.72
C ASP A 281 -5.23 -17.24 5.24
N PHE A 282 -4.64 -16.06 5.00
CA PHE A 282 -4.31 -15.60 3.65
C PHE A 282 -3.28 -16.51 2.96
N ALA A 283 -2.25 -16.94 3.69
CA ALA A 283 -1.19 -17.78 3.17
C ALA A 283 -1.75 -19.15 2.78
N GLU A 284 -2.51 -19.81 3.66
CA GLU A 284 -3.15 -21.09 3.39
C GLU A 284 -4.11 -21.01 2.20
N ALA A 285 -5.00 -20.01 2.19
CA ALA A 285 -5.96 -19.80 1.11
C ALA A 285 -5.30 -19.62 -0.27
N HIS A 286 -4.05 -19.15 -0.28
CA HIS A 286 -3.28 -18.95 -1.49
C HIS A 286 -2.12 -19.94 -1.64
N SER A 287 -1.98 -20.97 -0.81
CA SER A 287 -0.86 -21.91 -0.87
C SER A 287 0.53 -21.23 -0.82
N LEU A 288 0.69 -20.26 0.08
CA LEU A 288 1.93 -19.49 0.33
C LEU A 288 2.71 -19.99 1.56
N ASP A 289 2.09 -20.86 2.34
CA ASP A 289 2.54 -21.58 3.54
C ASP A 289 3.79 -22.46 3.30
N GLY A 290 4.37 -22.35 2.10
CA GLY A 290 5.71 -22.79 1.79
C GLY A 290 5.69 -24.19 1.22
N ARG A 291 6.33 -24.36 0.07
CA ARG A 291 6.86 -25.67 -0.28
C ARG A 291 7.70 -26.14 0.91
N ASP A 292 7.51 -27.38 1.32
CA ASP A 292 8.38 -28.00 2.33
C ASP A 292 9.81 -28.05 1.75
N TYR A 293 10.62 -27.05 2.08
CA TYR A 293 11.97 -26.93 1.53
C TYR A 293 12.90 -28.02 2.04
N PHE A 294 12.60 -28.60 3.20
CA PHE A 294 13.29 -29.81 3.64
C PHE A 294 12.95 -30.93 2.66
N ALA A 295 11.67 -31.15 2.34
CA ALA A 295 11.27 -32.12 1.31
C ALA A 295 11.85 -31.82 -0.09
N VAL A 296 11.92 -30.55 -0.51
CA VAL A 296 12.54 -30.15 -1.80
C VAL A 296 14.00 -30.57 -1.87
N LEU A 297 14.75 -30.41 -0.77
CA LEU A 297 16.14 -30.86 -0.63
C LEU A 297 16.28 -32.35 -0.27
N GLY A 298 15.17 -33.05 -0.06
CA GLY A 298 15.14 -34.45 0.38
C GLY A 298 15.71 -34.64 1.78
N LEU A 299 15.37 -33.73 2.69
CA LEU A 299 15.81 -33.68 4.08
C LEU A 299 14.62 -33.81 5.04
N ASP A 300 14.92 -34.22 6.27
CA ASP A 300 14.00 -34.20 7.40
C ASP A 300 13.94 -32.81 8.06
N HIS A 301 12.84 -32.46 8.73
CA HIS A 301 12.67 -31.16 9.41
C HIS A 301 13.64 -30.96 10.59
N ALA A 302 14.24 -32.03 11.12
CA ALA A 302 15.30 -31.95 12.11
C ALA A 302 16.70 -31.67 11.52
N ALA A 303 16.82 -31.52 10.19
CA ALA A 303 18.10 -31.31 9.52
C ALA A 303 18.74 -29.96 9.89
N SER A 304 20.06 -29.99 10.10
CA SER A 304 20.85 -28.81 10.46
C SER A 304 21.18 -27.92 9.25
N ALA A 305 21.66 -26.70 9.50
CA ALA A 305 22.15 -25.82 8.43
C ALA A 305 23.29 -26.45 7.61
N GLN A 306 24.07 -27.37 8.20
CA GLN A 306 25.11 -28.12 7.49
C GLN A 306 24.50 -29.15 6.53
N ASP A 307 23.46 -29.87 6.97
CA ASP A 307 22.75 -30.86 6.15
C ASP A 307 22.11 -30.19 4.93
N VAL A 308 21.51 -29.01 5.14
CA VAL A 308 20.96 -28.15 4.09
C VAL A 308 22.03 -27.76 3.05
N ARG A 309 23.20 -27.28 3.49
CA ARG A 309 24.33 -26.95 2.59
C ARG A 309 24.84 -28.15 1.82
N GLN A 310 24.87 -29.33 2.44
CA GLN A 310 25.33 -30.55 1.79
C GLN A 310 24.34 -31.04 0.74
N ALA A 311 23.05 -31.09 1.07
CA ALA A 311 21.99 -31.50 0.17
C ALA A 311 21.92 -30.57 -1.05
N TYR A 312 21.96 -29.25 -0.83
CA TYR A 312 21.95 -28.27 -1.91
C TYR A 312 23.13 -28.45 -2.87
N ARG A 313 24.37 -28.54 -2.37
CA ARG A 313 25.57 -28.76 -3.21
C ARG A 313 25.47 -30.04 -4.04
N ARG A 314 24.88 -31.11 -3.48
CA ARG A 314 24.65 -32.37 -4.19
C ARG A 314 23.65 -32.19 -5.33
N LEU A 315 22.49 -31.59 -5.04
CA LEU A 315 21.38 -31.49 -5.98
C LEU A 315 21.64 -30.45 -7.09
N ILE A 316 22.27 -29.32 -6.76
CA ILE A 316 22.52 -28.25 -7.75
C ILE A 316 23.52 -28.68 -8.83
N ARG A 317 24.46 -29.57 -8.51
CA ARG A 317 25.39 -30.15 -9.49
C ARG A 317 24.68 -30.98 -10.56
N GLN A 318 23.54 -31.58 -10.21
CA GLN A 318 22.72 -32.37 -11.14
C GLN A 318 21.92 -31.49 -12.10
N CYS A 319 21.84 -30.18 -11.82
CA CYS A 319 21.16 -29.19 -12.66
C CYS A 319 22.14 -28.31 -13.45
N HIS A 320 23.43 -28.71 -13.55
CA HIS A 320 24.44 -27.89 -14.23
C HIS A 320 24.15 -27.80 -15.74
N PRO A 321 24.21 -26.61 -16.38
CA PRO A 321 23.87 -26.44 -17.80
C PRO A 321 24.63 -27.39 -18.74
N ASP A 322 25.90 -27.67 -18.44
CA ASP A 322 26.74 -28.57 -19.23
C ASP A 322 26.18 -30.00 -19.35
N LEU A 323 25.35 -30.44 -18.40
CA LEU A 323 24.71 -31.77 -18.45
C LEU A 323 23.54 -31.84 -19.43
N PHE A 324 23.02 -30.70 -19.90
CA PHE A 324 21.83 -30.61 -20.74
C PHE A 324 22.12 -29.95 -22.11
N VAL A 325 23.39 -29.83 -22.48
CA VAL A 325 23.80 -29.30 -23.80
C VAL A 325 23.36 -30.28 -24.89
N GLY A 326 22.50 -29.82 -25.80
CA GLY A 326 21.96 -30.63 -26.89
C GLY A 326 20.65 -31.36 -26.57
N GLU A 327 20.16 -31.26 -25.33
CA GLU A 327 18.84 -31.78 -24.95
C GLU A 327 17.69 -30.92 -25.50
N PRO A 328 16.47 -31.45 -25.61
CA PRO A 328 15.30 -30.68 -26.00
C PRO A 328 15.09 -29.43 -25.12
N PRO A 329 14.55 -28.33 -25.66
CA PRO A 329 14.32 -27.09 -24.90
C PRO A 329 13.50 -27.27 -23.63
N GLU A 330 12.53 -28.20 -23.65
CA GLU A 330 11.70 -28.53 -22.48
C GLU A 330 12.54 -29.11 -21.33
N VAL A 331 13.48 -30.01 -21.65
CA VAL A 331 14.37 -30.64 -20.65
C VAL A 331 15.33 -29.62 -20.05
N GLN A 332 15.88 -28.72 -20.88
CA GLN A 332 16.71 -27.61 -20.39
C GLN A 332 15.92 -26.66 -19.48
N ALA A 333 14.67 -26.35 -19.85
CA ALA A 333 13.79 -25.51 -19.06
C ALA A 333 13.41 -26.16 -17.72
N ASP A 334 13.21 -27.47 -17.68
CA ASP A 334 12.92 -28.21 -16.46
C ASP A 334 14.13 -28.29 -15.54
N ALA A 335 15.34 -28.54 -16.07
CA ALA A 335 16.58 -28.49 -15.31
C ALA A 335 16.83 -27.09 -14.72
N HIS A 336 16.58 -26.04 -15.50
CA HIS A 336 16.67 -24.66 -15.02
C HIS A 336 15.65 -24.38 -13.91
N ARG A 337 14.39 -24.79 -14.09
CA ARG A 337 13.33 -24.64 -13.08
C ARG A 337 13.69 -25.37 -11.79
N ARG A 338 14.22 -26.60 -11.88
CA ARG A 338 14.68 -27.37 -10.72
C ARG A 338 15.86 -26.69 -10.02
N SER A 339 16.79 -26.09 -10.76
CA SER A 339 17.91 -25.34 -10.19
C SER A 339 17.47 -24.13 -9.37
N ILE A 340 16.44 -23.42 -9.85
CA ILE A 340 15.82 -22.29 -9.15
C ILE A 340 15.15 -22.80 -7.87
N GLU A 341 14.35 -23.86 -7.96
CA GLU A 341 13.64 -24.45 -6.82
C GLU A 341 14.59 -24.91 -5.71
N LEU A 342 15.71 -25.54 -6.07
CA LEU A 342 16.74 -25.97 -5.12
C LEU A 342 17.44 -24.79 -4.44
N ARG A 343 17.69 -23.72 -5.19
CA ARG A 343 18.32 -22.50 -4.66
C ARG A 343 17.38 -21.77 -3.72
N GLU A 344 16.10 -21.64 -4.08
CA GLU A 344 15.05 -21.09 -3.21
C GLU A 344 14.97 -21.86 -1.89
N ALA A 345 14.94 -23.19 -1.96
CA ALA A 345 14.89 -24.04 -0.78
C ALA A 345 16.10 -23.86 0.13
N TYR A 346 17.29 -23.79 -0.47
CA TYR A 346 18.54 -23.57 0.26
C TYR A 346 18.56 -22.20 0.97
N ASP A 347 18.25 -21.12 0.25
CA ASP A 347 18.27 -19.76 0.81
C ASP A 347 17.22 -19.58 1.91
N ALA A 348 16.04 -20.18 1.71
CA ALA A 348 14.95 -20.20 2.68
C ALA A 348 15.37 -20.85 4.01
N LEU A 349 15.99 -22.03 3.94
CA LEU A 349 16.36 -22.78 5.13
C LEU A 349 17.58 -22.16 5.83
N ILE A 350 18.58 -21.68 5.08
CA ILE A 350 19.78 -21.08 5.68
C ILE A 350 19.51 -19.74 6.37
N SER A 351 18.53 -18.95 5.89
CA SER A 351 18.15 -17.70 6.57
C SER A 351 17.37 -17.91 7.87
N ARG A 352 16.77 -19.10 8.06
CA ARG A 352 15.92 -19.43 9.22
C ARG A 352 16.61 -20.29 10.27
N LEU A 353 17.56 -21.14 9.87
CA LEU A 353 18.24 -22.06 10.79
C LEU A 353 19.39 -21.35 11.53
N PRO A 354 19.52 -21.55 12.86
CA PRO A 354 20.63 -21.00 13.61
C PRO A 354 21.97 -21.54 13.09
N ALA A 355 23.01 -20.70 13.10
CA ALA A 355 24.36 -21.13 12.78
C ALA A 355 24.84 -22.13 13.84
N ASP A 356 25.41 -23.27 13.41
CA ASP A 356 25.92 -24.29 14.33
C ASP A 356 27.09 -23.71 15.15
N PRO A 357 27.01 -23.67 16.49
CA PRO A 357 28.09 -23.19 17.34
C PRO A 357 29.35 -24.08 17.32
N ARG A 358 29.35 -25.23 16.64
CA ARG A 358 30.42 -26.23 16.76
C ARG A 358 31.62 -26.08 15.84
N HIS A 359 31.77 -25.01 15.07
CA HIS A 359 33.00 -24.74 14.31
C HIS A 359 33.40 -23.26 14.36
N HIS A 360 34.05 -22.85 15.45
CA HIS A 360 35.13 -21.86 15.35
C HIS A 360 36.46 -22.64 15.23
N PRO A 361 37.35 -22.26 14.28
CA PRO A 361 38.65 -22.90 14.12
C PRO A 361 39.58 -22.66 15.32
#